data_AF-A0A2H6NDW9-F1
#
_entry.id   AF-A0A2H6NDW9-F1
#
_cell.length_a   1.000
_cell.length_b   1.000
_cell.length_c   1.000
_cell.angle_alpha   90.00
_cell.angle_beta   90.00
_cell.angle_gamma   90.00
#
_symmetry.space_group_name_H-M   'P 1'
#
loop_
_entity.id
_entity.type
_entity.pdbx_description
1 polymer ?
#
loop_
_entity_poly.entity_id
_entity_poly.type
_entity_poly.pdbx_seq_one_letter_code
_entity_poly.pdbx_strand_id
1 'polypeptide(L)'
;EYSLTVIAEDKGTPSLSTVKHFTVQIIDENDNPPQFQTNRYEIVILENNSPGAYITSVTATDPDLGDNGQVTYTILESFILGRSITAYITIDPSNGAIYA
;
A
#
# COMPACT_ATOMS: atom_id res chain seq x y z
N GLU A 1 -8.49 7.47 -15.89
CA GLU A 1 -8.88 8.62 -16.75
C GLU A 1 -9.79 8.13 -17.86
N TYR A 2 -10.80 8.91 -18.23
CA TYR A 2 -11.70 8.60 -19.33
C TYR A 2 -11.86 9.79 -20.27
N SER A 3 -11.89 9.51 -21.57
CA SER A 3 -12.11 10.52 -22.61
C SER A 3 -13.52 10.37 -23.18
N LEU A 4 -14.35 11.40 -22.99
CA LEU A 4 -15.71 11.45 -23.49
C LEU A 4 -15.77 12.38 -24.71
N THR A 5 -16.40 11.91 -25.78
CA THR A 5 -16.72 12.72 -26.95
C THR A 5 -18.22 12.93 -27.02
N VAL A 6 -18.66 14.18 -26.88
CA VAL A 6 -20.06 14.56 -26.97
C VAL A 6 -20.31 15.22 -28.32
N ILE A 7 -21.32 14.74 -29.02
CA ILE A 7 -21.75 15.29 -30.31
C ILE A 7 -23.14 15.90 -30.09
N ALA A 8 -23.28 17.19 -30.38
CA ALA A 8 -24.57 17.86 -30.44
C ALA A 8 -24.93 18.05 -31.91
N GLU A 9 -26.09 17.57 -32.33
CA GLU A 9 -26.61 17.69 -33.69
C GLU A 9 -27.99 18.35 -33.65
N ASP A 10 -28.22 19.32 -34.54
CA ASP A 10 -29.54 19.93 -34.71
C ASP A 10 -30.44 19.08 -35.63
N LYS A 11 -31.72 19.44 -35.73
CA LYS A 11 -32.70 18.73 -36.58
C LYS A 11 -32.95 19.44 -37.93
N GLY A 12 -31.99 20.25 -38.38
CA GLY A 12 -32.10 21.00 -39.64
C GLY A 12 -31.95 20.11 -40.88
N THR A 13 -32.24 20.69 -42.05
CA THR A 13 -31.95 20.08 -43.36
C THR A 13 -31.20 21.09 -44.23
N PRO A 14 -29.87 20.99 -44.39
CA PRO A 14 -28.98 19.97 -43.79
C PRO A 14 -28.80 20.16 -42.28
N SER A 15 -28.48 19.09 -41.55
CA SER A 15 -28.17 19.17 -40.12
C SER A 15 -26.79 19.77 -39.88
N LEU A 16 -26.64 20.48 -38.77
CA LEU A 16 -25.34 20.94 -38.26
C LEU A 16 -25.01 20.19 -36.98
N SER A 17 -23.74 19.85 -36.80
CA SER A 17 -23.26 19.22 -35.58
C SER A 17 -22.01 19.91 -35.04
N THR A 18 -21.80 19.79 -33.74
CA THR A 18 -20.61 20.24 -33.02
C THR A 18 -20.11 19.12 -32.13
N VAL A 19 -18.79 18.96 -32.07
CA VAL A 19 -18.13 17.93 -31.26
C VAL A 19 -17.36 18.60 -30.12
N LYS A 20 -17.46 18.04 -28.91
CA LYS A 20 -16.69 18.47 -27.75
C LYS A 20 -16.07 17.28 -27.04
N HIS A 21 -14.79 17.41 -26.70
CA HIS A 21 -14.06 16.42 -25.92
C HIS A 21 -13.98 16.84 -24.45
N PHE A 22 -14.20 15.89 -23.56
CA PHE A 22 -14.08 16.04 -22.11
C PHE A 22 -13.14 14.98 -21.55
N THR A 23 -12.25 15.38 -20.66
CA THR A 23 -11.41 14.45 -19.88
C THR A 23 -11.98 14.34 -18.48
N VAL A 24 -12.30 13.11 -18.08
CA VAL A 24 -12.74 12.79 -16.73
C VAL A 24 -11.58 12.16 -15.98
N GLN A 25 -11.10 12.86 -14.96
CA GLN A 25 -10.12 12.32 -14.03
C GLN A 25 -10.84 11.61 -12.88
N ILE A 26 -10.43 10.39 -12.61
CA ILE A 26 -10.88 9.63 -11.45
C ILE A 26 -9.87 9.88 -10.35
N ILE A 27 -10.33 10.43 -9.23
CA ILE A 27 -9.50 10.61 -8.04
C ILE A 27 -9.49 9.31 -7.26
N ASP A 28 -8.35 9.02 -6.66
CA ASP A 28 -8.15 7.87 -5.81
C ASP A 28 -8.78 8.10 -4.43
N GLU A 29 -9.38 7.06 -3.87
CA GLU A 29 -9.87 7.01 -2.50
C GLU A 29 -9.15 5.87 -1.78
N ASN A 30 -8.87 6.02 -0.49
CA ASN A 30 -8.25 4.97 0.30
C ASN A 30 -9.30 3.90 0.66
N ASP A 31 -9.54 2.98 -0.25
CA ASP A 31 -10.56 1.94 -0.12
C ASP A 31 -9.99 0.50 -0.14
N ASN A 32 -8.67 0.35 -0.27
CA ASN A 32 -7.99 -0.92 -0.14
C ASN A 32 -7.10 -0.93 1.10
N PRO A 33 -7.21 -1.92 2.01
CA PRO A 33 -6.27 -2.02 3.13
C PRO A 33 -4.94 -2.65 2.71
N PRO A 34 -3.81 -2.31 3.36
CA PRO A 34 -2.53 -2.97 3.12
C PRO A 34 -2.61 -4.48 3.38
N GLN A 35 -2.03 -5.28 2.49
CA GLN A 35 -2.02 -6.75 2.61
C GLN A 35 -0.60 -7.30 2.63
N PHE A 36 -0.28 -8.11 3.63
CA PHE A 36 0.98 -8.87 3.68
C PHE A 36 1.03 -9.94 2.60
N GLN A 37 2.23 -10.20 2.06
CA GLN A 37 2.44 -11.24 1.03
C GLN A 37 2.15 -12.66 1.54
N THR A 38 2.34 -12.91 2.84
CA THR A 38 2.02 -14.19 3.48
C THR A 38 1.29 -13.97 4.79
N ASN A 39 0.43 -14.93 5.16
CA ASN A 39 -0.33 -14.87 6.42
C ASN A 39 0.52 -15.25 7.65
N ARG A 40 1.71 -15.85 7.42
CA ARG A 40 2.60 -16.31 8.47
C ARG A 40 4.05 -16.28 7.97
N TYR A 41 4.92 -15.76 8.82
CA TYR A 41 6.37 -15.79 8.63
C TYR A 41 6.97 -16.73 9.68
N GLU A 42 7.72 -17.74 9.23
CA GLU A 42 8.48 -18.63 10.10
C GLU A 42 9.97 -18.36 9.87
N ILE A 43 10.70 -18.07 10.95
CA ILE A 43 12.09 -17.62 10.89
C ILE A 43 12.89 -18.43 11.89
N VAL A 44 14.08 -18.89 11.46
CA VAL A 44 15.04 -19.58 12.32
C VAL A 44 16.18 -18.61 12.62
N ILE A 45 16.44 -18.37 13.90
CA ILE A 45 17.46 -17.44 14.38
C ILE A 45 18.54 -18.24 15.12
N LEU A 46 19.80 -17.91 14.90
CA LEU A 46 20.92 -18.50 15.63
C LEU A 46 20.95 -17.97 17.06
N GLU A 47 21.12 -18.86 18.04
CA GLU A 47 21.09 -18.52 19.47
C GLU A 47 22.08 -17.42 19.90
N ASN A 48 23.22 -17.32 19.21
CA ASN A 48 24.31 -16.39 19.52
C ASN A 48 24.45 -15.32 18.41
N ASN A 49 23.33 -14.87 17.83
CA ASN A 49 23.36 -13.77 16.87
C ASN A 49 23.87 -12.48 17.53
N SER A 50 24.47 -11.61 16.72
CA SER A 50 24.88 -10.28 17.21
C SER A 50 23.64 -9.43 17.49
N PRO A 51 23.63 -8.62 18.56
CA PRO A 51 22.54 -7.67 18.81
C PRO A 51 22.39 -6.66 17.67
N GLY A 52 21.15 -6.36 17.29
CA GLY A 52 20.82 -5.51 16.15
C GLY A 52 21.10 -6.16 14.79
N ALA A 53 21.28 -7.48 14.73
CA ALA A 53 21.45 -8.18 13.47
C ALA A 53 20.16 -8.17 12.66
N TYR A 54 20.29 -8.01 11.34
CA TYR A 54 19.17 -8.21 10.42
C TYR A 54 18.70 -9.67 10.46
N ILE A 55 17.40 -9.85 10.67
CA ILE A 55 16.78 -11.17 10.77
C ILE A 55 16.04 -11.52 9.47
N THR A 56 15.12 -10.66 9.06
CA THR A 56 14.31 -10.84 7.85
C THR A 56 13.61 -9.52 7.48
N SER A 57 12.81 -9.52 6.43
CA SER A 57 11.90 -8.44 6.08
C SER A 57 10.50 -8.98 5.83
N VAL A 58 9.48 -8.23 6.24
CA VAL A 58 8.09 -8.45 5.84
C VAL A 58 7.68 -7.42 4.80
N THR A 59 6.78 -7.82 3.91
CA THR A 59 6.31 -6.94 2.83
C THR A 59 4.79 -6.98 2.80
N ALA A 60 4.19 -5.79 2.83
CA ALA A 60 2.79 -5.58 2.54
C ALA A 60 2.63 -4.61 1.37
N THR A 61 1.54 -4.76 0.63
CA THR A 61 1.21 -3.94 -0.53
C THR A 61 -0.20 -3.40 -0.39
N ASP A 62 -0.36 -2.16 -0.80
CA ASP A 62 -1.64 -1.47 -0.90
C ASP A 62 -1.77 -0.97 -2.35
N PRO A 63 -2.83 -1.34 -3.08
CA PRO A 63 -3.00 -0.97 -4.48
C PRO A 63 -3.43 0.49 -4.69
N ASP A 64 -3.76 1.23 -3.63
CA ASP A 64 -4.18 2.63 -3.72
C ASP A 64 -3.03 3.55 -4.19
N LEU A 65 -3.38 4.72 -4.70
CA LEU A 65 -2.40 5.61 -5.34
C LEU A 65 -1.76 6.60 -4.36
N GLY A 66 -0.46 6.82 -4.53
CA GLY A 66 0.27 7.84 -3.78
C GLY A 66 0.31 7.54 -2.28
N ASP A 67 -0.04 8.53 -1.46
CA ASP A 67 -0.01 8.41 0.00
C ASP A 67 -1.03 7.39 0.53
N ASN A 68 -2.13 7.15 -0.20
CA ASN A 68 -3.13 6.15 0.19
C ASN A 68 -2.56 4.73 0.17
N GLY A 69 -1.69 4.43 -0.81
CA GLY A 69 -0.97 3.16 -0.91
C GLY A 69 0.31 3.09 -0.07
N GLN A 70 0.62 4.11 0.75
CA GLN A 70 1.85 4.13 1.53
C GLN A 70 1.72 3.25 2.77
N VAL A 71 2.51 2.18 2.81
CA VAL A 71 2.52 1.21 3.92
C VAL A 71 3.56 1.60 4.98
N THR A 72 3.18 1.49 6.25
CA THR A 72 4.06 1.64 7.42
C THR A 72 3.96 0.42 8.33
N TYR A 73 5.08 -0.02 8.90
CA TYR A 73 5.16 -1.23 9.71
C TYR A 73 5.34 -0.96 11.21
N THR A 74 4.66 -1.74 12.05
CA THR A 74 4.83 -1.73 13.51
C THR A 74 4.69 -3.14 14.08
N ILE A 75 5.43 -3.45 15.15
CA ILE A 75 5.22 -4.68 15.92
C ILE A 75 4.13 -4.40 16.94
N LEU A 76 3.06 -5.21 16.92
CA LEU A 76 2.02 -5.15 17.95
C LEU A 76 2.59 -5.54 19.30
N GLU A 77 2.19 -4.81 20.34
CA GLU A 77 2.67 -5.02 21.70
C GLU A 77 2.37 -6.45 22.18
N SER A 78 3.39 -7.12 22.68
CA SER A 78 3.32 -8.45 23.28
C SER A 78 4.43 -8.59 24.32
N PHE A 79 4.31 -9.56 25.23
CA PHE A 79 5.26 -9.74 26.32
C PHE A 79 5.88 -11.14 26.31
N ILE A 80 7.21 -11.19 26.41
CA ILE A 80 8.00 -12.41 26.55
C ILE A 80 8.79 -12.31 27.85
N LEU A 81 8.64 -13.30 28.73
CA LEU A 81 9.31 -13.32 30.05
C LEU A 81 9.09 -12.03 30.87
N GLY A 82 7.92 -11.40 30.73
CA GLY A 82 7.57 -10.16 31.43
C GLY A 82 8.17 -8.87 30.84
N ARG A 83 8.82 -8.93 29.67
CA ARG A 83 9.34 -7.76 28.94
C ARG A 83 8.60 -7.58 27.62
N SER A 84 8.47 -6.33 27.18
CA SER A 84 7.92 -6.04 25.85
C SER A 84 8.71 -6.77 24.76
N ILE A 85 8.03 -7.28 23.75
CA ILE A 85 8.62 -7.92 22.58
C ILE A 85 9.61 -6.98 21.86
N THR A 86 9.36 -5.67 21.95
CA THR A 86 10.23 -4.63 21.37
C THR A 86 11.60 -4.54 22.04
N ALA A 87 11.79 -5.15 23.22
CA ALA A 87 13.09 -5.29 23.86
C ALA A 87 13.99 -6.36 23.21
N TYR A 88 13.42 -7.21 22.36
CA TYR A 88 14.12 -8.31 21.70
C TYR A 88 14.22 -8.13 20.19
N ILE A 89 13.18 -7.56 19.57
CA ILE A 89 13.14 -7.33 18.14
C ILE A 89 12.60 -5.94 17.82
N THR A 90 13.05 -5.36 16.72
CA THR A 90 12.55 -4.09 16.20
C THR A 90 12.18 -4.25 14.72
N ILE A 91 11.29 -3.40 14.23
CA ILE A 91 10.93 -3.34 12.81
C ILE A 91 11.18 -1.92 12.30
N ASP A 92 11.80 -1.81 11.13
CA ASP A 92 11.90 -0.55 10.42
C ASP A 92 10.53 -0.21 9.80
N PRO A 93 9.92 0.93 10.17
CA PRO A 93 8.58 1.29 9.74
C PRO A 93 8.49 1.58 8.24
N SER A 94 9.60 1.86 7.57
CA SER A 94 9.62 2.25 6.14
C SER A 94 9.76 1.07 5.18
N ASN A 95 10.38 -0.02 5.62
CA ASN A 95 10.76 -1.12 4.73
C ASN A 95 10.44 -2.52 5.30
N GLY A 96 9.93 -2.60 6.53
CA GLY A 96 9.54 -3.87 7.15
C GLY A 96 10.71 -4.78 7.54
N ALA A 97 11.95 -4.29 7.52
CA ALA A 97 13.12 -5.04 8.00
C ALA A 97 13.05 -5.24 9.52
N ILE A 98 13.27 -6.47 9.97
CA ILE A 98 13.23 -6.88 11.36
C ILE A 98 14.65 -7.14 11.84
N TYR A 99 14.99 -6.59 13.00
CA TYR A 99 16.30 -6.71 13.65
C TYR A 99 16.16 -7.28 15.05
N ALA A 100 17.16 -8.04 15.52
CA ALA A 100 17.25 -8.59 16.88
C ALA A 100 18.64 -8.35 17.46
#